data_AF-A0A5N9CAZ0-F1
#
_entry.id   AF-A0A5N9CAZ0-F1
#
_cell.length_a   1.000
_cell.length_b   1.000
_cell.length_c   1.000
_cell.angle_alpha   90.00
_cell.angle_beta   90.00
_cell.angle_gamma   90.00
#
_symmetry.space_group_name_H-M   'P 1'
#
loop_
_entity.id
_entity.type
_entity.pdbx_description
1 polymer ?
#
loop_
_entity_poly.entity_id
_entity_poly.type
_entity_poly.pdbx_seq_one_letter_code
_entity_poly.pdbx_strand_id
1 'polypeptide(L)'
;MANNGHNGHHVPEALGLTPAEITADQVSRVVSSGPKYRTALILSGALFALGIVGFVIRALEGFDDRSIWGYYAATMVWLLTTAGAAPLSAFAFRMTKANWRKPMVRAAEIWGAVTIYIFLLLIPMYFMIPSSQTGADSFRPTIWFHASWGAPHLWSAMGMLGFILAAACFFWITTVPDHAVLRDSDASRSWNRRLAIRWRGTSTQWQILQVGIILFGTFFFMGLFTAHFLVPSDFALALVPGWKDAIFPAYHMLTALQGGLATLIVTMYVMRRWGGLSDYIKMEPFWALTKPLIATCFLWFYFWWCAFIVYWFGRSDGEIGVLRYIQFETYRPFFLAGFLLCFLIPGILLIANPVRKSIIGPTIVSLIILVGLFFDRIRIYVASFGVPNDEVGHHAFDLSHALPAMILPDAIDIMMIVGAISGAVFVYLLVTRLVPPISMWEMKEDVLLRVIRPLLRGTYTLIGKPR
;
A
#
# COMPACT_ATOMS: atom_id res chain seq x y z
N MET A 1 2.03 12.54 -45.75
CA MET A 1 2.95 13.53 -45.16
C MET A 1 2.90 13.39 -43.64
N ALA A 2 3.97 12.83 -43.07
CA ALA A 2 4.11 12.57 -41.65
C ALA A 2 4.31 13.89 -40.90
N ASN A 3 3.46 14.20 -39.92
CA ASN A 3 3.70 15.29 -38.99
C ASN A 3 4.37 14.74 -37.74
N ASN A 4 5.68 14.50 -37.83
CA ASN A 4 6.58 14.23 -36.71
C ASN A 4 6.78 15.53 -35.91
N GLY A 5 5.77 15.95 -35.15
CA GLY A 5 5.89 16.99 -34.15
C GLY A 5 6.52 16.46 -32.87
N HIS A 6 7.86 16.48 -32.78
CA HIS A 6 8.62 16.11 -31.56
C HIS A 6 8.37 17.02 -30.34
N ASN A 7 7.47 18.00 -30.44
CA ASN A 7 7.13 18.97 -29.38
C ASN A 7 5.62 19.06 -29.13
N GLY A 8 4.91 17.92 -29.13
CA GLY A 8 3.52 17.86 -28.68
C GLY A 8 3.44 18.10 -27.17
N HIS A 9 3.26 19.36 -26.74
CA HIS A 9 2.68 19.61 -25.44
C HIS A 9 1.33 18.89 -25.40
N HIS A 10 1.18 17.88 -24.54
CA HIS A 10 -0.12 17.27 -24.32
C HIS A 10 -1.09 18.40 -23.92
N VAL A 11 -2.05 18.69 -24.80
CA VAL A 11 -3.11 19.66 -24.51
C VAL A 11 -3.94 19.03 -23.40
N PRO A 12 -4.02 19.64 -22.20
CA PRO A 12 -4.78 19.04 -21.12
C PRO A 12 -6.25 19.10 -21.49
N GLU A 13 -6.91 17.93 -21.48
CA GLU A 13 -8.31 17.83 -21.82
C GLU A 13 -9.14 18.39 -20.66
N ALA A 14 -10.05 19.33 -20.92
CA ALA A 14 -11.03 19.72 -19.92
C ALA A 14 -12.01 18.57 -19.71
N LEU A 15 -12.43 18.32 -18.47
CA LEU A 15 -13.63 17.54 -18.24
C LEU A 15 -14.78 18.31 -18.92
N GLY A 16 -15.31 17.81 -20.03
CA GLY A 16 -16.47 18.39 -20.71
C GLY A 16 -17.78 18.15 -19.95
N LEU A 17 -17.72 17.98 -18.62
CA LEU A 17 -18.82 17.64 -17.74
C LEU A 17 -19.08 18.79 -16.76
N THR A 18 -20.36 19.11 -16.57
CA THR A 18 -20.82 20.07 -15.58
C THR A 18 -20.79 19.48 -14.16
N PRO A 19 -20.75 20.31 -13.10
CA PRO A 19 -20.86 19.85 -11.71
C PRO A 19 -22.09 18.98 -11.42
N ALA A 20 -23.21 19.24 -12.10
CA ALA A 20 -24.44 18.46 -11.97
C ALA A 20 -24.30 17.07 -12.59
N GLU A 21 -23.74 16.98 -13.80
CA GLU A 21 -23.49 15.70 -14.49
C GLU A 21 -22.50 14.82 -13.71
N ILE A 22 -21.45 15.40 -13.12
CA ILE A 22 -20.53 14.67 -12.24
C ILE A 22 -21.28 14.07 -11.06
N THR A 23 -22.21 14.81 -10.47
CA THR A 23 -23.00 14.31 -9.33
C THR A 23 -23.88 13.14 -9.76
N ALA A 24 -24.64 13.32 -10.83
CA ALA A 24 -25.57 12.31 -11.34
C ALA A 24 -24.83 11.02 -11.73
N ASP A 25 -23.71 11.14 -12.45
CA ASP A 25 -22.89 9.99 -12.84
C ASP A 25 -22.36 9.23 -11.62
N GLN A 26 -21.76 9.93 -10.65
CA GLN A 26 -21.18 9.27 -9.48
C GLN A 26 -22.24 8.66 -8.55
N VAL A 27 -23.39 9.32 -8.35
CA VAL A 27 -24.52 8.73 -7.60
C VAL A 27 -25.04 7.48 -8.31
N SER A 28 -25.19 7.52 -9.64
CA SER A 28 -25.67 6.38 -10.42
C SER A 28 -24.73 5.16 -10.31
N ARG A 29 -23.41 5.37 -10.22
CA ARG A 29 -22.40 4.31 -10.09
C ARG A 29 -22.43 3.61 -8.73
N VAL A 30 -22.75 4.36 -7.67
CA VAL A 30 -22.94 3.78 -6.33
C VAL A 30 -24.17 2.85 -6.33
N VAL A 31 -25.27 3.29 -6.95
CA VAL A 31 -26.54 2.55 -7.00
C VAL A 31 -26.47 1.35 -7.95
N SER A 32 -26.04 1.57 -9.20
CA SER A 32 -26.11 0.57 -10.25
C SER A 32 -24.87 -0.31 -10.28
N SER A 33 -25.08 -1.64 -10.32
CA SER A 33 -24.00 -2.61 -10.46
C SER A 33 -24.02 -3.25 -11.83
N GLY A 34 -23.06 -2.86 -12.67
CA GLY A 34 -22.83 -3.53 -13.94
C GLY A 34 -22.38 -4.98 -13.77
N PRO A 35 -22.58 -5.84 -14.78
CA PRO A 35 -22.26 -7.28 -14.70
C PRO A 35 -20.78 -7.54 -14.39
N LYS A 36 -19.86 -6.77 -15.01
CA LYS A 36 -18.42 -6.89 -14.78
C LYS A 36 -18.02 -6.70 -13.32
N TYR A 37 -18.65 -5.74 -12.63
CA TYR A 37 -18.41 -5.51 -11.20
C TYR A 37 -18.88 -6.72 -10.37
N ARG A 38 -20.07 -7.26 -10.67
CA ARG A 38 -20.61 -8.43 -9.94
C ARG A 38 -19.71 -9.64 -10.13
N THR A 39 -19.26 -9.92 -11.35
CA THR A 39 -18.31 -11.00 -11.62
C THR A 39 -17.00 -10.81 -10.85
N ALA A 40 -16.44 -9.59 -10.85
CA ALA A 40 -15.22 -9.31 -10.10
C ALA A 40 -15.40 -9.49 -8.59
N LEU A 41 -16.54 -9.06 -8.03
CA LEU A 41 -16.85 -9.22 -6.61
C LEU A 41 -17.05 -10.69 -6.21
N ILE A 42 -17.76 -11.47 -7.04
CA ILE A 42 -17.97 -12.91 -6.79
C ILE A 42 -16.65 -13.66 -6.90
N LEU A 43 -15.85 -13.37 -7.94
CA LEU A 43 -14.56 -14.03 -8.13
C LEU A 43 -13.59 -13.72 -6.99
N SER A 44 -13.44 -12.45 -6.60
CA SER A 44 -12.57 -12.08 -5.47
C SER A 44 -13.10 -12.63 -4.14
N GLY A 45 -14.41 -12.67 -3.94
CA GLY A 45 -15.03 -13.29 -2.77
C GLY A 45 -14.80 -14.80 -2.68
N ALA A 46 -14.91 -15.52 -3.81
CA ALA A 46 -14.65 -16.96 -3.87
C ALA A 46 -13.17 -17.30 -3.60
N LEU A 47 -12.25 -16.55 -4.20
CA LEU A 47 -10.81 -16.70 -3.94
C LEU A 47 -10.46 -16.32 -2.50
N PHE A 48 -11.10 -15.29 -1.94
CA PHE A 48 -10.93 -14.94 -0.53
C PHE A 48 -11.40 -16.05 0.40
N ALA A 49 -12.58 -16.65 0.14
CA ALA A 49 -13.06 -17.80 0.89
C ALA A 49 -12.11 -19.00 0.81
N LEU A 50 -11.50 -19.25 -0.35
CA LEU A 50 -10.46 -20.27 -0.50
C LEU A 50 -9.25 -20.02 0.40
N GLY A 51 -8.81 -18.76 0.54
CA GLY A 51 -7.74 -18.41 1.49
C GLY A 51 -8.13 -18.58 2.95
N ILE A 52 -9.38 -18.31 3.32
CA ILE A 52 -9.90 -18.58 4.66
C ILE A 52 -9.85 -20.09 4.95
N VAL A 53 -10.22 -20.94 3.98
CA VAL A 53 -10.11 -22.39 4.12
C VAL A 53 -8.64 -22.81 4.33
N GLY A 54 -7.71 -22.28 3.52
CA GLY A 54 -6.28 -22.54 3.69
C GLY A 54 -5.76 -22.13 5.08
N PHE A 55 -6.17 -20.94 5.56
CA PHE A 55 -5.83 -20.46 6.90
C PHE A 55 -6.38 -21.39 7.99
N VAL A 56 -7.63 -21.83 7.89
CA VAL A 56 -8.24 -22.73 8.88
C VAL A 56 -7.52 -24.08 8.90
N ILE A 57 -7.14 -24.64 7.75
CA ILE A 57 -6.37 -25.89 7.69
C ILE A 57 -5.05 -25.73 8.46
N ARG A 58 -4.26 -24.67 8.19
CA ARG A 58 -3.03 -24.40 8.95
C ARG A 58 -3.28 -24.17 10.44
N ALA A 59 -4.33 -23.42 10.78
CA ALA A 59 -4.64 -23.15 12.18
C ALA A 59 -5.00 -24.43 12.97
N LEU A 60 -5.51 -25.46 12.30
CA LEU A 60 -5.75 -26.78 12.91
C LEU A 60 -4.47 -27.60 13.11
N GLU A 61 -3.42 -27.35 12.32
CA GLU A 61 -2.08 -27.94 12.52
C GLU A 61 -1.36 -27.33 13.73
N GLY A 62 -1.76 -26.12 14.16
CA GLY A 62 -1.25 -25.42 15.33
C GLY A 62 -0.37 -24.21 14.98
N PHE A 63 0.11 -23.53 16.03
CA PHE A 63 0.95 -22.32 15.91
C PHE A 63 2.37 -22.49 16.48
N ASP A 64 2.72 -23.72 16.90
CA ASP A 64 4.01 -24.01 17.55
C ASP A 64 5.19 -23.98 16.57
N ASP A 65 4.97 -24.45 15.34
CA ASP A 65 5.92 -24.33 14.24
C ASP A 65 5.65 -23.02 13.49
N ARG A 66 6.63 -22.10 13.52
CA ARG A 66 6.54 -20.82 12.81
C ARG A 66 6.80 -20.96 11.31
N SER A 67 7.55 -21.97 10.89
CA SER A 67 8.06 -22.07 9.52
C SER A 67 6.93 -22.14 8.48
N ILE A 68 5.85 -22.86 8.82
CA ILE A 68 4.65 -23.00 7.99
C ILE A 68 3.86 -21.69 7.78
N TRP A 69 4.13 -20.67 8.59
CA TRP A 69 3.44 -19.37 8.53
C TRP A 69 4.23 -18.29 7.78
N GLY A 70 5.43 -18.61 7.28
CA GLY A 70 6.30 -17.63 6.60
C GLY A 70 5.64 -16.93 5.41
N TYR A 71 4.93 -17.68 4.55
CA TYR A 71 4.24 -17.10 3.38
C TYR A 71 3.01 -16.27 3.75
N TYR A 72 2.34 -16.63 4.85
CA TYR A 72 1.26 -15.84 5.42
C TYR A 72 1.79 -14.47 5.91
N ALA A 73 2.89 -14.48 6.66
CA ALA A 73 3.56 -13.27 7.13
C ALA A 73 4.05 -12.39 5.97
N ALA A 74 4.72 -12.98 4.96
CA ALA A 74 5.17 -12.27 3.77
C ALA A 74 4.00 -11.59 3.03
N THR A 75 2.87 -12.27 2.90
CA THR A 75 1.68 -11.73 2.21
C THR A 75 1.02 -10.61 3.00
N MET A 76 0.87 -10.77 4.32
CA MET A 76 0.31 -9.73 5.18
C MET A 76 1.15 -8.45 5.11
N VAL A 77 2.48 -8.55 5.20
CA VAL A 77 3.36 -7.38 5.11
C VAL A 77 3.43 -6.83 3.69
N TRP A 78 3.32 -7.68 2.67
CA TRP A 78 3.17 -7.20 1.30
C TRP A 78 1.91 -6.35 1.15
N LEU A 79 0.77 -6.76 1.70
CA LEU A 79 -0.45 -5.93 1.73
C LEU A 79 -0.25 -4.64 2.53
N LEU A 80 0.46 -4.68 3.66
CA LEU A 80 0.78 -3.49 4.45
C LEU A 80 1.61 -2.47 3.64
N THR A 81 2.63 -2.96 2.94
CA THR A 81 3.54 -2.13 2.13
C THR A 81 2.94 -1.69 0.79
N THR A 82 1.88 -2.34 0.30
CA THR A 82 1.24 -1.98 -0.97
C THR A 82 -0.08 -1.26 -0.74
N ALA A 83 -1.15 -2.02 -0.52
CA ALA A 83 -2.49 -1.54 -0.24
C ALA A 83 -2.52 -0.58 0.96
N GLY A 84 -1.88 -0.94 2.07
CA GLY A 84 -1.90 -0.13 3.30
C GLY A 84 -1.25 1.25 3.16
N ALA A 85 -0.29 1.40 2.25
CA ALA A 85 0.41 2.65 1.99
C ALA A 85 -0.22 3.50 0.88
N ALA A 86 -1.08 2.93 0.03
CA ALA A 86 -1.70 3.65 -1.08
C ALA A 86 -2.41 4.97 -0.68
N PRO A 87 -3.16 5.06 0.44
CA PRO A 87 -3.81 6.31 0.85
C PRO A 87 -2.84 7.47 1.12
N LEU A 88 -1.56 7.17 1.43
CA LEU A 88 -0.56 8.20 1.67
C LEU A 88 -0.34 9.06 0.42
N SER A 89 -0.44 8.47 -0.76
CA SER A 89 -0.30 9.23 -2.00
C SER A 89 -1.39 10.30 -2.15
N ALA A 90 -2.64 10.02 -1.76
CA ALA A 90 -3.70 11.03 -1.73
C ALA A 90 -3.37 12.19 -0.76
N PHE A 91 -2.90 11.87 0.44
CA PHE A 91 -2.50 12.87 1.43
C PHE A 91 -1.31 13.71 0.96
N ALA A 92 -0.22 13.08 0.53
CA ALA A 92 1.00 13.74 0.08
C ALA A 92 0.70 14.75 -1.04
N PHE A 93 -0.09 14.36 -2.04
CA PHE A 93 -0.40 15.25 -3.15
C PHE A 93 -1.39 16.37 -2.79
N ARG A 94 -2.24 16.17 -1.78
CA ARG A 94 -3.01 17.28 -1.19
C ARG A 94 -2.09 18.29 -0.53
N MET A 95 -1.09 17.83 0.21
CA MET A 95 -0.13 18.71 0.89
C MET A 95 0.74 19.49 -0.09
N THR A 96 1.16 18.87 -1.19
CA THR A 96 1.87 19.57 -2.28
C THR A 96 0.95 20.42 -3.16
N LYS A 97 -0.35 20.51 -2.85
CA LYS A 97 -1.37 21.25 -3.62
C LYS A 97 -1.36 20.89 -5.11
N ALA A 98 -1.10 19.61 -5.42
CA ALA A 98 -0.96 19.13 -6.79
C ALA A 98 -2.34 19.00 -7.46
N ASN A 99 -2.69 19.87 -8.41
CA ASN A 99 -4.05 19.90 -8.98
C ASN A 99 -4.42 18.64 -9.78
N TRP A 100 -3.44 17.97 -10.39
CA TRP A 100 -3.64 16.73 -11.16
C TRP A 100 -4.06 15.52 -10.30
N ARG A 101 -4.06 15.65 -8.97
CA ARG A 101 -4.40 14.56 -8.04
C ARG A 101 -5.89 14.24 -7.95
N LYS A 102 -6.76 15.20 -8.23
CA LYS A 102 -8.19 15.13 -7.91
C LYS A 102 -8.91 13.89 -8.47
N PRO A 103 -8.64 13.41 -9.70
CA PRO A 103 -9.27 12.17 -10.20
C PRO A 103 -8.74 10.89 -9.56
N MET A 104 -7.64 10.94 -8.79
CA MET A 104 -6.98 9.74 -8.23
C MET A 104 -7.06 9.65 -6.70
N VAL A 105 -7.35 10.75 -5.98
CA VAL A 105 -7.33 10.74 -4.50
C VAL A 105 -8.27 9.69 -3.92
N ARG A 106 -9.50 9.60 -4.43
CA ARG A 106 -10.50 8.66 -3.92
C ARG A 106 -10.10 7.22 -4.20
N ALA A 107 -9.51 6.96 -5.36
CA ALA A 107 -9.00 5.64 -5.73
C ALA A 107 -7.90 5.16 -4.75
N ALA A 108 -7.03 6.05 -4.30
CA ALA A 108 -6.03 5.77 -3.27
C ALA A 108 -6.65 5.60 -1.87
N GLU A 109 -7.58 6.47 -1.50
CA GLU A 109 -8.18 6.51 -0.17
C GLU A 109 -9.01 5.27 0.19
N ILE A 110 -9.69 4.68 -0.79
CA ILE A 110 -10.48 3.46 -0.57
C ILE A 110 -9.61 2.31 -0.05
N TRP A 111 -8.32 2.25 -0.43
CA TRP A 111 -7.37 1.30 0.15
C TRP A 111 -7.16 1.50 1.66
N GLY A 112 -7.51 2.66 2.22
CA GLY A 112 -7.47 2.91 3.66
C GLY A 112 -8.39 1.97 4.42
N ALA A 113 -9.51 1.54 3.84
CA ALA A 113 -10.38 0.55 4.47
C ALA A 113 -9.74 -0.86 4.53
N VAL A 114 -8.84 -1.17 3.59
CA VAL A 114 -8.10 -2.44 3.56
C VAL A 114 -7.13 -2.53 4.74
N THR A 115 -6.74 -1.42 5.37
CA THR A 115 -5.92 -1.45 6.59
C THR A 115 -6.58 -2.19 7.76
N ILE A 116 -7.93 -2.15 7.85
CA ILE A 116 -8.70 -2.94 8.82
C ILE A 116 -8.54 -4.43 8.52
N TYR A 117 -8.63 -4.82 7.25
CA TYR A 117 -8.41 -6.21 6.84
C TYR A 117 -6.98 -6.68 7.12
N ILE A 118 -5.99 -5.84 6.82
CA ILE A 118 -4.58 -6.10 7.12
C ILE A 118 -4.35 -6.31 8.63
N PHE A 119 -5.05 -5.56 9.48
CA PHE A 119 -5.00 -5.77 10.92
C PHE A 119 -5.55 -7.12 11.35
N LEU A 120 -6.68 -7.55 10.76
CA LEU A 120 -7.22 -8.89 11.04
C LEU A 120 -6.21 -9.98 10.66
N LEU A 121 -5.47 -9.80 9.57
CA LEU A 121 -4.39 -10.71 9.19
C LEU A 121 -3.20 -10.68 10.16
N LEU A 122 -2.94 -9.54 10.80
CA LEU A 122 -1.85 -9.40 11.77
C LEU A 122 -2.14 -10.14 13.09
N ILE A 123 -3.42 -10.24 13.50
CA ILE A 123 -3.80 -10.83 14.79
C ILE A 123 -3.23 -12.25 14.99
N PRO A 124 -3.39 -13.21 14.05
CA PRO A 124 -2.78 -14.53 14.14
C PRO A 124 -1.25 -14.50 14.31
N MET A 125 -0.56 -13.56 13.66
CA MET A 125 0.90 -13.48 13.71
C MET A 125 1.42 -13.23 15.12
N TYR A 126 0.66 -12.49 15.93
CA TYR A 126 1.03 -12.27 17.33
C TYR A 126 1.07 -13.57 18.13
N PHE A 127 0.25 -14.58 17.83
CA PHE A 127 0.31 -15.86 18.53
C PHE A 127 1.50 -16.73 18.11
N MET A 128 2.11 -16.44 16.96
CA MET A 128 3.22 -17.23 16.40
C MET A 128 4.58 -16.80 16.99
N ILE A 129 4.70 -15.57 17.49
CA ILE A 129 5.99 -15.04 17.96
C ILE A 129 6.14 -15.18 19.47
N PRO A 130 7.33 -15.58 19.97
CA PRO A 130 7.53 -15.72 21.40
C PRO A 130 7.55 -14.35 22.09
N SER A 131 6.99 -14.30 23.29
CA SER A 131 7.04 -13.09 24.13
C SER A 131 8.45 -12.85 24.65
N SER A 132 8.79 -11.59 24.94
CA SER A 132 10.07 -11.24 25.57
C SER A 132 10.20 -11.72 27.03
N GLN A 133 9.15 -12.32 27.60
CA GLN A 133 9.06 -12.70 29.03
C GLN A 133 9.04 -14.21 29.27
N THR A 134 9.31 -15.00 28.23
CA THR A 134 9.16 -16.46 28.27
C THR A 134 10.41 -17.11 28.91
N GLY A 135 10.57 -16.93 30.23
CA GLY A 135 11.57 -17.63 31.05
C GLY A 135 12.94 -16.95 31.19
N ALA A 136 13.70 -17.38 32.21
CA ALA A 136 15.00 -16.80 32.60
C ALA A 136 16.12 -17.00 31.54
N ASP A 137 15.95 -17.94 30.61
CA ASP A 137 17.02 -18.41 29.72
C ASP A 137 16.77 -18.16 28.21
N SER A 138 15.67 -17.50 27.83
CA SER A 138 15.33 -17.30 26.40
C SER A 138 14.82 -15.88 26.13
N PHE A 139 15.74 -14.92 26.09
CA PHE A 139 15.43 -13.53 25.76
C PHE A 139 15.41 -13.31 24.24
N ARG A 140 14.23 -13.17 23.66
CA ARG A 140 14.10 -12.66 22.29
C ARG A 140 14.48 -11.17 22.28
N PRO A 141 15.42 -10.72 21.42
CA PRO A 141 15.74 -9.30 21.28
C PRO A 141 14.51 -8.52 20.80
N THR A 142 14.10 -7.48 21.54
CA THR A 142 13.00 -6.60 21.13
C THR A 142 13.36 -5.14 21.28
N ILE A 143 12.76 -4.29 20.44
CA ILE A 143 12.86 -2.81 20.54
C ILE A 143 12.26 -2.26 21.84
N TRP A 144 11.47 -3.07 22.54
CA TRP A 144 10.81 -2.71 23.79
C TRP A 144 11.67 -3.07 25.02
N PHE A 145 12.90 -3.56 24.80
CA PHE A 145 13.83 -3.94 25.85
C PHE A 145 13.14 -4.83 26.92
N HIS A 146 13.19 -4.43 28.19
CA HIS A 146 12.60 -5.14 29.32
C HIS A 146 11.13 -4.75 29.60
N ALA A 147 10.38 -4.26 28.61
CA ALA A 147 9.00 -3.86 28.83
C ALA A 147 8.15 -5.03 29.37
N SER A 148 7.63 -4.84 30.59
CA SER A 148 7.01 -5.88 31.42
C SER A 148 5.57 -6.22 31.05
N TRP A 149 4.98 -5.64 29.99
CA TRP A 149 3.58 -5.86 29.61
C TRP A 149 3.40 -6.64 28.29
N GLY A 150 4.19 -7.71 28.08
CA GLY A 150 3.99 -8.64 26.98
C GLY A 150 4.53 -8.15 25.63
N ALA A 151 5.66 -7.45 25.62
CA ALA A 151 6.31 -7.06 24.36
C ALA A 151 6.64 -8.29 23.49
N PRO A 152 6.45 -8.22 22.16
CA PRO A 152 5.96 -7.06 21.39
C PRO A 152 4.43 -6.95 21.29
N HIS A 153 3.68 -7.98 21.71
CA HIS A 153 2.23 -8.12 21.50
C HIS A 153 1.42 -6.87 21.81
N LEU A 154 1.44 -6.40 23.07
CA LEU A 154 0.61 -5.28 23.49
C LEU A 154 0.98 -3.98 22.75
N TRP A 155 2.27 -3.65 22.74
CA TRP A 155 2.76 -2.40 22.19
C TRP A 155 2.59 -2.31 20.67
N SER A 156 2.86 -3.41 19.97
CA SER A 156 2.69 -3.50 18.53
C SER A 156 1.21 -3.55 18.14
N ALA A 157 0.35 -4.18 18.94
CA ALA A 157 -1.09 -4.10 18.76
C ALA A 157 -1.63 -2.68 18.97
N MET A 158 -1.18 -1.96 19.99
CA MET A 158 -1.57 -0.57 20.24
C MET A 158 -1.13 0.37 19.12
N GLY A 159 0.12 0.25 18.66
CA GLY A 159 0.63 1.04 17.54
C GLY A 159 -0.15 0.80 16.25
N MET A 160 -0.44 -0.47 15.95
CA MET A 160 -1.23 -0.83 14.78
C MET A 160 -2.70 -0.38 14.90
N LEU A 161 -3.30 -0.48 16.09
CA LEU A 161 -4.65 0.05 16.35
C LEU A 161 -4.69 1.56 16.10
N GLY A 162 -3.70 2.31 16.58
CA GLY A 162 -3.58 3.74 16.32
C GLY A 162 -3.50 4.06 14.83
N PHE A 163 -2.73 3.28 14.06
CA PHE A 163 -2.64 3.43 12.60
C PHE A 163 -4.00 3.23 11.91
N ILE A 164 -4.75 2.18 12.28
CA ILE A 164 -6.05 1.88 11.67
C ILE A 164 -7.09 2.94 12.01
N LEU A 165 -7.11 3.41 13.26
CA LEU A 165 -8.00 4.50 13.66
C LEU A 165 -7.67 5.77 12.88
N ALA A 166 -6.39 6.09 12.69
CA ALA A 166 -5.98 7.22 11.87
C ALA A 166 -6.40 7.05 10.40
N ALA A 167 -6.24 5.85 9.82
CA ALA A 167 -6.67 5.53 8.46
C ALA A 167 -8.19 5.65 8.29
N ALA A 168 -8.96 5.10 9.23
CA ALA A 168 -10.42 5.18 9.22
C ALA A 168 -10.91 6.63 9.35
N CYS A 169 -10.34 7.41 10.26
CA CYS A 169 -10.67 8.82 10.43
C CYS A 169 -10.30 9.65 9.20
N PHE A 170 -9.13 9.40 8.60
CA PHE A 170 -8.70 10.07 7.37
C PHE A 170 -9.60 9.74 6.19
N PHE A 171 -9.95 8.47 6.00
CA PHE A 171 -10.90 8.05 4.98
C PHE A 171 -12.27 8.71 5.22
N TRP A 172 -12.78 8.62 6.45
CA TRP A 172 -14.07 9.18 6.81
C TRP A 172 -14.14 10.69 6.55
N ILE A 173 -13.20 11.50 7.06
CA ILE A 173 -13.27 12.97 6.91
C ILE A 173 -13.32 13.40 5.44
N THR A 174 -12.57 12.72 4.56
CA THR A 174 -12.53 13.04 3.12
C THR A 174 -13.83 12.66 2.39
N THR A 175 -14.63 11.75 2.94
CA THR A 175 -15.91 11.26 2.38
C THR A 175 -17.14 11.98 2.93
N VAL A 176 -17.00 12.79 3.99
CA VAL A 176 -18.15 13.49 4.62
C VAL A 176 -18.99 14.28 3.60
N PRO A 177 -18.40 15.10 2.69
CA PRO A 177 -19.20 15.84 1.70
C PRO A 177 -19.90 14.91 0.70
N ASP A 178 -19.27 13.78 0.33
CA ASP A 178 -19.83 12.82 -0.62
C ASP A 178 -21.02 12.07 0.00
N HIS A 179 -20.92 11.69 1.29
CA HIS A 179 -22.06 11.12 2.02
C HIS A 179 -23.22 12.10 2.16
N ALA A 180 -22.95 13.41 2.27
CA ALA A 180 -24.00 14.42 2.31
C ALA A 180 -24.77 14.50 0.98
N VAL A 181 -24.05 14.45 -0.14
CA VAL A 181 -24.67 14.38 -1.47
C VAL A 181 -25.51 13.11 -1.63
N LEU A 182 -24.98 11.95 -1.18
CA LEU A 182 -25.73 10.70 -1.23
C LEU A 182 -26.97 10.71 -0.31
N ARG A 183 -26.87 11.35 0.86
CA ARG A 183 -27.99 11.53 1.82
C ARG A 183 -29.15 12.28 1.18
N ASP A 184 -28.84 13.29 0.38
CA ASP A 184 -29.82 14.20 -0.25
C ASP A 184 -30.26 13.72 -1.64
N SER A 185 -29.79 12.55 -2.08
CA SER A 185 -30.16 11.92 -3.36
C SER A 185 -31.16 10.78 -3.16
N ASP A 186 -31.79 10.33 -4.25
CA ASP A 186 -32.66 9.15 -4.24
C ASP A 186 -31.91 7.84 -3.86
N ALA A 187 -30.58 7.87 -3.86
CA ALA A 187 -29.70 6.77 -3.44
C ALA A 187 -29.44 6.72 -1.92
N SER A 188 -30.18 7.52 -1.13
CA SER A 188 -29.95 7.66 0.30
C SER A 188 -30.11 6.34 1.06
N ARG A 189 -29.17 6.08 1.97
CA ARG A 189 -29.17 4.93 2.88
C ARG A 189 -29.06 5.43 4.31
N SER A 190 -29.52 4.64 5.28
CA SER A 190 -29.56 5.02 6.71
C SER A 190 -28.19 5.48 7.26
N TRP A 191 -27.10 4.87 6.80
CA TRP A 191 -25.75 5.24 7.20
C TRP A 191 -25.23 6.53 6.56
N ASN A 192 -25.72 6.94 5.37
CA ASN A 192 -25.29 8.19 4.74
C ASN A 192 -25.61 9.39 5.64
N ARG A 193 -26.77 9.36 6.33
CA ARG A 193 -27.14 10.38 7.32
C ARG A 193 -26.22 10.38 8.54
N ARG A 194 -25.74 9.21 8.99
CA ARG A 194 -24.82 9.09 10.13
C ARG A 194 -23.41 9.58 9.76
N LEU A 195 -22.90 9.14 8.61
CA LEU A 195 -21.54 9.46 8.14
C LEU A 195 -21.39 10.90 7.65
N ALA A 196 -22.44 11.50 7.07
CA ALA A 196 -22.48 12.91 6.74
C ALA A 196 -22.65 13.82 7.97
N ILE A 197 -22.97 13.25 9.14
CA ILE A 197 -23.34 13.95 10.37
C ILE A 197 -24.37 15.08 10.08
N ARG A 198 -23.95 16.34 10.21
CA ARG A 198 -24.74 17.56 9.99
C ARG A 198 -24.10 18.44 8.92
N TRP A 199 -23.45 17.82 7.93
CA TRP A 199 -22.89 18.53 6.80
C TRP A 199 -24.00 19.26 6.02
N ARG A 200 -23.81 20.57 5.86
CA ARG A 200 -24.65 21.53 5.12
C ARG A 200 -23.86 22.31 4.08
N GLY A 201 -22.52 22.22 4.09
CA GLY A 201 -21.65 22.90 3.15
C GLY A 201 -21.41 24.38 3.46
N THR A 202 -21.52 24.80 4.72
CA THR A 202 -21.21 26.18 5.11
C THR A 202 -19.70 26.48 4.99
N SER A 203 -19.32 27.75 4.83
CA SER A 203 -17.90 28.15 4.71
C SER A 203 -17.05 27.65 5.89
N THR A 204 -17.59 27.72 7.12
CA THR A 204 -16.94 27.19 8.32
C THR A 204 -16.74 25.67 8.25
N GLN A 205 -17.73 24.91 7.75
CA GLN A 205 -17.60 23.46 7.58
C GLN A 205 -16.52 23.09 6.56
N TRP A 206 -16.39 23.85 5.47
CA TRP A 206 -15.31 23.67 4.50
C TRP A 206 -13.93 23.96 5.10
N GLN A 207 -13.80 25.02 5.91
CA GLN A 207 -12.54 25.30 6.62
C GLN A 207 -12.17 24.18 7.59
N ILE A 208 -13.14 23.70 8.39
CA ILE A 208 -12.95 22.57 9.30
C ILE A 208 -12.58 21.30 8.54
N LEU A 209 -13.21 21.03 7.39
CA LEU A 209 -12.87 19.89 6.54
C LEU A 209 -11.39 19.94 6.11
N GLN A 210 -10.91 21.10 5.65
CA GLN A 210 -9.50 21.24 5.23
C GLN A 210 -8.53 21.01 6.40
N VAL A 211 -8.82 21.57 7.58
CA VAL A 211 -8.03 21.33 8.79
C VAL A 211 -8.07 19.86 9.20
N GLY A 212 -9.24 19.22 9.14
CA GLY A 212 -9.42 17.81 9.46
C GLY A 212 -8.67 16.88 8.51
N ILE A 213 -8.68 17.18 7.20
CA ILE A 213 -7.88 16.44 6.20
C ILE A 213 -6.38 16.52 6.51
N ILE A 214 -5.88 17.71 6.90
CA ILE A 214 -4.48 17.90 7.29
C ILE A 214 -4.18 17.11 8.56
N LEU A 215 -5.00 17.25 9.60
CA LEU A 215 -4.79 16.63 10.91
C LEU A 215 -4.82 15.10 10.83
N PHE A 216 -5.91 14.52 10.32
CA PHE A 216 -6.04 13.06 10.22
C PHE A 216 -5.08 12.47 9.19
N GLY A 217 -4.79 13.19 8.11
CA GLY A 217 -3.78 12.76 7.15
C GLY A 217 -2.37 12.73 7.74
N THR A 218 -2.03 13.67 8.64
CA THR A 218 -0.77 13.67 9.38
C THR A 218 -0.70 12.50 10.37
N PHE A 219 -1.78 12.24 11.12
CA PHE A 219 -1.84 11.05 11.98
C PHE A 219 -1.74 9.76 11.18
N PHE A 220 -2.36 9.69 9.99
CA PHE A 220 -2.22 8.54 9.10
C PHE A 220 -0.78 8.35 8.65
N PHE A 221 -0.11 9.42 8.21
CA PHE A 221 1.29 9.39 7.83
C PHE A 221 2.16 8.88 9.00
N MET A 222 2.02 9.47 10.19
CA MET A 222 2.78 9.03 11.37
C MET A 222 2.47 7.58 11.76
N GLY A 223 1.19 7.19 11.75
CA GLY A 223 0.76 5.82 12.03
C GLY A 223 1.32 4.81 11.03
N LEU A 224 1.42 5.18 9.75
CA LEU A 224 2.07 4.35 8.73
C LEU A 224 3.56 4.15 9.05
N PHE A 225 4.26 5.20 9.49
CA PHE A 225 5.65 5.12 9.97
C PHE A 225 5.78 4.19 11.16
N THR A 226 4.90 4.32 12.15
CA THR A 226 4.86 3.43 13.30
C THR A 226 4.63 1.98 12.88
N ALA A 227 3.66 1.69 11.99
CA ALA A 227 3.42 0.33 11.50
C ALA A 227 4.63 -0.27 10.78
N HIS A 228 5.29 0.52 9.91
CA HIS A 228 6.50 0.11 9.18
C HIS A 228 7.77 0.12 10.04
N PHE A 229 7.68 0.55 11.29
CA PHE A 229 8.74 0.39 12.28
C PHE A 229 8.52 -0.85 13.12
N LEU A 230 7.31 -1.04 13.67
CA LEU A 230 6.99 -2.12 14.58
C LEU A 230 6.98 -3.48 13.87
N VAL A 231 6.28 -3.59 12.74
CA VAL A 231 6.10 -4.88 12.05
C VAL A 231 7.44 -5.50 11.60
N PRO A 232 8.34 -4.81 10.88
CA PRO A 232 9.63 -5.40 10.51
C PRO A 232 10.56 -5.63 11.70
N SER A 233 10.52 -4.78 12.73
CA SER A 233 11.35 -4.99 13.92
C SER A 233 10.95 -6.27 14.65
N ASP A 234 9.65 -6.52 14.79
CA ASP A 234 9.15 -7.67 15.54
C ASP A 234 9.07 -8.95 14.71
N PHE A 235 8.63 -8.88 13.46
CA PHE A 235 8.35 -10.06 12.65
C PHE A 235 9.47 -10.42 11.66
N ALA A 236 10.58 -9.67 11.66
CA ALA A 236 11.76 -10.01 10.84
C ALA A 236 13.06 -9.93 11.63
N LEU A 237 13.50 -8.73 12.04
CA LEU A 237 14.81 -8.54 12.68
C LEU A 237 14.96 -9.40 13.95
N ALA A 238 13.95 -9.36 14.82
CA ALA A 238 13.98 -10.07 16.09
C ALA A 238 13.92 -11.60 16.00
N LEU A 239 13.71 -12.17 14.79
CA LEU A 239 13.68 -13.62 14.58
C LEU A 239 14.98 -14.15 13.98
N VAL A 240 15.86 -13.30 13.47
CA VAL A 240 17.08 -13.72 12.78
C VAL A 240 18.30 -13.45 13.66
N PRO A 241 19.05 -14.48 14.07
CA PRO A 241 20.25 -14.34 14.88
C PRO A 241 21.26 -13.37 14.26
N GLY A 242 21.70 -12.39 15.05
CA GLY A 242 22.66 -11.38 14.61
C GLY A 242 22.11 -10.31 13.65
N TRP A 243 20.83 -10.35 13.25
CA TRP A 243 20.27 -9.34 12.35
C TRP A 243 19.89 -8.05 13.10
N LYS A 244 20.77 -7.04 13.03
CA LYS A 244 20.58 -5.74 13.69
C LYS A 244 20.77 -4.62 12.68
N ASP A 245 19.68 -4.13 12.13
CA ASP A 245 19.73 -3.12 11.07
C ASP A 245 18.91 -1.88 11.44
N ALA A 246 19.63 -0.78 11.71
CA ALA A 246 19.02 0.50 12.07
C ALA A 246 18.27 1.16 10.89
N ILE A 247 18.67 0.88 9.64
CA ILE A 247 18.03 1.49 8.47
C ILE A 247 16.81 0.68 8.01
N PHE A 248 16.65 -0.55 8.48
CA PHE A 248 15.65 -1.50 7.99
C PHE A 248 14.18 -1.03 8.14
N PRO A 249 13.74 -0.44 9.26
CA PRO A 249 12.44 0.20 9.35
C PRO A 249 12.20 1.27 8.27
N ALA A 250 13.21 2.10 8.01
CA ALA A 250 13.13 3.14 6.99
C ALA A 250 13.10 2.54 5.58
N TYR A 251 13.89 1.48 5.32
CA TYR A 251 13.80 0.70 4.09
C TYR A 251 12.37 0.18 3.88
N HIS A 252 11.75 -0.42 4.90
CA HIS A 252 10.37 -0.90 4.84
C HIS A 252 9.37 0.20 4.51
N MET A 253 9.44 1.35 5.16
CA MET A 253 8.59 2.50 4.83
C MET A 253 8.78 2.96 3.38
N LEU A 254 10.01 3.02 2.89
CA LEU A 254 10.29 3.50 1.53
C LEU A 254 9.83 2.52 0.45
N THR A 255 9.98 1.22 0.71
CA THR A 255 9.34 0.21 -0.14
C THR A 255 7.82 0.35 -0.11
N ALA A 256 7.25 0.82 1.01
CA ALA A 256 5.82 1.04 1.12
C ALA A 256 5.34 2.26 0.32
N LEU A 257 6.16 3.31 0.23
CA LEU A 257 5.90 4.42 -0.70
C LEU A 257 5.90 3.93 -2.15
N GLN A 258 6.86 3.10 -2.52
CA GLN A 258 6.94 2.52 -3.86
C GLN A 258 5.72 1.63 -4.15
N GLY A 259 5.37 0.73 -3.23
CA GLY A 259 4.24 -0.18 -3.32
C GLY A 259 2.89 0.55 -3.35
N GLY A 260 2.72 1.59 -2.54
CA GLY A 260 1.52 2.41 -2.52
C GLY A 260 1.30 3.18 -3.82
N LEU A 261 2.37 3.76 -4.40
CA LEU A 261 2.32 4.40 -5.72
C LEU A 261 1.98 3.41 -6.83
N ALA A 262 2.63 2.24 -6.84
CA ALA A 262 2.38 1.19 -7.81
C ALA A 262 0.93 0.67 -7.72
N THR A 263 0.43 0.46 -6.49
CA THR A 263 -0.95 0.06 -6.22
C THR A 263 -1.94 1.09 -6.76
N LEU A 264 -1.70 2.39 -6.51
CA LEU A 264 -2.54 3.46 -7.03
C LEU A 264 -2.57 3.46 -8.57
N ILE A 265 -1.41 3.36 -9.23
CA ILE A 265 -1.34 3.39 -10.69
C ILE A 265 -2.12 2.21 -11.30
N VAL A 266 -1.95 1.01 -10.77
CA VAL A 266 -2.69 -0.18 -11.22
C VAL A 266 -4.19 -0.01 -10.97
N THR A 267 -4.56 0.49 -9.79
CA THR A 267 -5.96 0.75 -9.42
C THR A 267 -6.61 1.75 -10.38
N MET A 268 -5.93 2.87 -10.68
CA MET A 268 -6.41 3.85 -11.65
C MET A 268 -6.60 3.23 -13.04
N TYR A 269 -5.67 2.41 -13.51
CA TYR A 269 -5.80 1.73 -14.79
C TYR A 269 -7.02 0.81 -14.83
N VAL A 270 -7.20 0.00 -13.79
CA VAL A 270 -8.34 -0.92 -13.63
C VAL A 270 -9.66 -0.14 -13.66
N MET A 271 -9.77 0.91 -12.85
CA MET A 271 -10.94 1.78 -12.77
C MET A 271 -11.22 2.49 -14.10
N ARG A 272 -10.18 2.92 -14.80
CA ARG A 272 -10.29 3.55 -16.10
C ARG A 272 -10.78 2.58 -17.18
N ARG A 273 -10.24 1.36 -17.22
CA ARG A 273 -10.49 0.37 -18.27
C ARG A 273 -11.81 -0.38 -18.08
N TRP A 274 -12.11 -0.79 -16.86
CA TRP A 274 -13.29 -1.62 -16.55
C TRP A 274 -14.35 -0.90 -15.72
N GLY A 275 -13.96 0.12 -14.95
CA GLY A 275 -14.89 0.94 -14.16
C GLY A 275 -15.58 2.05 -14.95
N GLY A 276 -15.23 2.25 -16.23
CA GLY A 276 -15.85 3.27 -17.09
C GLY A 276 -15.53 4.70 -16.64
N LEU A 277 -14.35 4.93 -16.08
CA LEU A 277 -13.88 6.24 -15.60
C LEU A 277 -12.82 6.85 -16.53
N SER A 278 -12.84 6.52 -17.83
CA SER A 278 -11.91 7.06 -18.83
C SER A 278 -11.96 8.57 -18.99
N ASP A 279 -13.11 9.17 -18.71
CA ASP A 279 -13.33 10.61 -18.86
C ASP A 279 -12.85 11.40 -17.63
N TYR A 280 -12.73 10.72 -16.49
CA TYR A 280 -12.19 11.28 -15.25
C TYR A 280 -10.69 11.06 -15.12
N ILE A 281 -10.23 9.83 -15.37
CA ILE A 281 -8.83 9.42 -15.20
C ILE A 281 -8.12 9.49 -16.57
N LYS A 282 -7.62 10.68 -16.87
CA LYS A 282 -6.86 10.99 -18.09
C LYS A 282 -5.37 10.60 -17.95
N MET A 283 -4.53 11.02 -18.88
CA MET A 283 -3.10 10.65 -18.94
C MET A 283 -2.26 11.36 -17.86
N GLU A 284 -2.67 12.56 -17.45
CA GLU A 284 -1.91 13.46 -16.60
C GLU A 284 -1.57 12.84 -15.23
N PRO A 285 -2.48 12.17 -14.51
CA PRO A 285 -2.15 11.47 -13.27
C PRO A 285 -1.11 10.37 -13.45
N PHE A 286 -1.18 9.56 -14.52
CA PHE A 286 -0.20 8.51 -14.80
C PHE A 286 1.19 9.08 -15.04
N TRP A 287 1.28 10.09 -15.89
CA TRP A 287 2.56 10.74 -16.18
C TRP A 287 3.14 11.45 -14.94
N ALA A 288 2.29 12.06 -14.12
CA ALA A 288 2.72 12.74 -12.90
C ALA A 288 3.20 11.75 -11.82
N LEU A 289 2.47 10.65 -11.58
CA LEU A 289 2.86 9.60 -10.62
C LEU A 289 4.12 8.84 -11.02
N THR A 290 4.43 8.78 -12.32
CA THR A 290 5.64 8.11 -12.78
C THR A 290 6.92 8.77 -12.24
N LYS A 291 6.92 10.09 -12.02
CA LYS A 291 8.10 10.81 -11.49
C LYS A 291 8.48 10.36 -10.07
N PRO A 292 7.58 10.38 -9.06
CA PRO A 292 7.88 9.83 -7.75
C PRO A 292 8.07 8.30 -7.77
N LEU A 293 7.45 7.57 -8.71
CA LEU A 293 7.71 6.14 -8.87
C LEU A 293 9.16 5.85 -9.28
N ILE A 294 9.73 6.62 -10.22
CA ILE A 294 11.16 6.53 -10.56
C ILE A 294 12.03 6.85 -9.35
N ALA A 295 11.71 7.94 -8.64
CA ALA A 295 12.48 8.36 -7.48
C ALA A 295 12.51 7.26 -6.40
N THR A 296 11.38 6.61 -6.16
CA THR A 296 11.28 5.50 -5.20
C THR A 296 12.04 4.25 -5.65
N CYS A 297 12.20 3.98 -6.95
CA CYS A 297 13.06 2.89 -7.44
C CYS A 297 14.54 3.14 -7.05
N PHE A 298 15.04 4.36 -7.28
CA PHE A 298 16.41 4.72 -6.88
C PHE A 298 16.59 4.78 -5.37
N LEU A 299 15.56 5.23 -4.65
CA LEU A 299 15.58 5.27 -3.20
C LEU A 299 15.57 3.87 -2.60
N TRP A 300 14.86 2.92 -3.20
CA TRP A 300 14.92 1.51 -2.84
C TRP A 300 16.36 0.99 -2.93
N PHE A 301 17.04 1.25 -4.04
CA PHE A 301 18.45 0.86 -4.22
C PHE A 301 19.36 1.52 -3.20
N TYR A 302 19.20 2.82 -2.96
CA TYR A 302 20.01 3.55 -1.98
C TYR A 302 19.86 2.95 -0.58
N PHE A 303 18.64 2.69 -0.10
CA PHE A 303 18.42 2.11 1.23
C PHE A 303 18.91 0.67 1.32
N TRP A 304 18.69 -0.14 0.28
CA TRP A 304 19.27 -1.47 0.20
C TRP A 304 20.80 -1.42 0.26
N TRP A 305 21.44 -0.52 -0.49
CA TRP A 305 22.89 -0.36 -0.52
C TRP A 305 23.44 0.10 0.83
N CYS A 306 22.78 1.07 1.48
CA CYS A 306 23.15 1.55 2.81
C CYS A 306 23.04 0.46 3.88
N ALA A 307 22.02 -0.40 3.81
CA ALA A 307 21.95 -1.57 4.67
C ALA A 307 23.11 -2.52 4.35
N PHE A 308 23.24 -2.92 3.08
CA PHE A 308 24.23 -3.88 2.61
C PHE A 308 25.68 -3.51 2.98
N ILE A 309 26.10 -2.26 2.78
CA ILE A 309 27.49 -1.85 2.99
C ILE A 309 27.92 -1.96 4.46
N VAL A 310 27.00 -1.78 5.41
CA VAL A 310 27.30 -1.92 6.84
C VAL A 310 27.66 -3.37 7.17
N TYR A 311 26.86 -4.34 6.72
CA TYR A 311 27.14 -5.76 6.92
C TYR A 311 28.41 -6.20 6.17
N TRP A 312 28.58 -5.74 4.94
CA TRP A 312 29.73 -6.08 4.11
C TRP A 312 31.05 -5.51 4.65
N PHE A 313 31.00 -4.34 5.28
CA PHE A 313 32.16 -3.70 5.90
C PHE A 313 32.45 -4.22 7.31
N GLY A 314 31.41 -4.45 8.13
CA GLY A 314 31.53 -4.95 9.51
C GLY A 314 32.12 -6.35 9.60
N ARG A 315 31.69 -7.26 8.71
CA ARG A 315 32.25 -8.60 8.50
C ARG A 315 32.35 -9.47 9.77
N SER A 316 31.52 -9.23 10.79
CA SER A 316 31.41 -10.19 11.89
C SER A 316 30.75 -11.48 11.41
N ASP A 317 31.01 -12.60 12.11
CA ASP A 317 30.46 -13.91 11.73
C ASP A 317 28.92 -13.88 11.67
N GLY A 318 28.26 -13.18 12.60
CA GLY A 318 26.82 -12.99 12.57
C GLY A 318 26.34 -12.19 11.35
N GLU A 319 27.02 -11.09 11.01
CA GLU A 319 26.66 -10.25 9.86
C GLU A 319 26.85 -10.98 8.52
N ILE A 320 27.94 -11.75 8.40
CA ILE A 320 28.20 -12.60 7.23
C ILE A 320 27.14 -13.69 7.13
N GLY A 321 26.75 -14.31 8.25
CA GLY A 321 25.68 -15.30 8.30
C GLY A 321 24.36 -14.76 7.78
N VAL A 322 23.97 -13.56 8.22
CA VAL A 322 22.79 -12.87 7.71
C VAL A 322 22.90 -12.66 6.20
N LEU A 323 24.01 -12.11 5.69
CA LEU A 323 24.19 -11.88 4.24
C LEU A 323 24.12 -13.18 3.42
N ARG A 324 24.75 -14.26 3.90
CA ARG A 324 24.68 -15.57 3.24
C ARG A 324 23.25 -16.10 3.23
N TYR A 325 22.54 -16.00 4.35
CA TYR A 325 21.18 -16.51 4.47
C TYR A 325 20.18 -15.74 3.59
N ILE A 326 20.10 -14.41 3.75
CA ILE A 326 19.05 -13.61 3.09
C ILE A 326 19.40 -13.08 1.70
N GLN A 327 20.68 -13.08 1.29
CA GLN A 327 21.10 -12.45 0.01
C GLN A 327 21.94 -13.33 -0.91
N PHE A 328 22.97 -14.02 -0.42
CA PHE A 328 23.98 -14.65 -1.30
C PHE A 328 23.86 -16.16 -1.48
N GLU A 329 23.26 -16.89 -0.53
CA GLU A 329 23.14 -18.35 -0.57
C GLU A 329 21.67 -18.77 -0.53
N THR A 330 21.07 -18.96 0.64
CA THR A 330 19.75 -19.62 0.78
C THR A 330 18.64 -18.90 0.02
N TYR A 331 18.42 -17.60 0.26
CA TYR A 331 17.34 -16.82 -0.37
C TYR A 331 17.79 -15.99 -1.59
N ARG A 332 18.95 -16.32 -2.18
CA ARG A 332 19.51 -15.59 -3.34
C ARG A 332 18.56 -15.45 -4.53
N PRO A 333 17.78 -16.46 -4.95
CA PRO A 333 16.87 -16.30 -6.09
C PRO A 333 15.83 -15.20 -5.85
N PHE A 334 15.25 -15.14 -4.64
CA PHE A 334 14.29 -14.11 -4.25
C PHE A 334 14.93 -12.74 -4.09
N PHE A 335 16.18 -12.67 -3.61
CA PHE A 335 16.96 -11.44 -3.62
C PHE A 335 17.12 -10.88 -5.05
N LEU A 336 17.59 -11.69 -5.99
CA LEU A 336 17.79 -11.26 -7.38
C LEU A 336 16.48 -10.84 -8.03
N ALA A 337 15.39 -11.59 -7.81
CA ALA A 337 14.06 -11.22 -8.29
C ALA A 337 13.63 -9.85 -7.72
N GLY A 338 13.73 -9.64 -6.42
CA GLY A 338 13.42 -8.35 -5.78
C GLY A 338 14.29 -7.22 -6.32
N PHE A 339 15.60 -7.41 -6.43
CA PHE A 339 16.53 -6.39 -6.95
C PHE A 339 16.21 -5.97 -8.38
N LEU A 340 15.95 -6.96 -9.26
CA LEU A 340 15.61 -6.70 -10.66
C LEU A 340 14.25 -6.01 -10.80
N LEU A 341 13.24 -6.48 -10.06
CA LEU A 341 11.84 -6.08 -10.25
C LEU A 341 11.43 -4.86 -9.42
N CYS A 342 12.15 -4.52 -8.33
CA CYS A 342 11.92 -3.29 -7.57
C CYS A 342 12.77 -2.12 -8.06
N PHE A 343 13.98 -2.38 -8.55
CA PHE A 343 14.93 -1.32 -8.92
C PHE A 343 15.34 -1.36 -10.38
N LEU A 344 16.07 -2.39 -10.82
CA LEU A 344 16.81 -2.31 -12.08
C LEU A 344 15.88 -2.17 -13.31
N ILE A 345 14.92 -3.08 -13.44
CA ILE A 345 13.97 -3.09 -14.56
C ILE A 345 13.05 -1.86 -14.51
N PRO A 346 12.34 -1.55 -13.40
CA PRO A 346 11.52 -0.34 -13.32
C PRO A 346 12.30 0.95 -13.55
N GLY A 347 13.48 1.07 -12.93
CA GLY A 347 14.33 2.25 -13.01
C GLY A 347 14.72 2.53 -14.46
N ILE A 348 15.18 1.52 -15.19
CA ILE A 348 15.57 1.65 -16.61
C ILE A 348 14.35 1.97 -17.49
N LEU A 349 13.25 1.22 -17.34
CA LEU A 349 12.07 1.38 -18.18
C LEU A 349 11.43 2.76 -18.04
N LEU A 350 11.36 3.31 -16.83
CA LEU A 350 10.69 4.59 -16.58
C LEU A 350 11.55 5.82 -16.90
N ILE A 351 12.87 5.65 -17.09
CA ILE A 351 13.72 6.72 -17.66
C ILE A 351 13.30 7.02 -19.10
N ALA A 352 12.89 5.99 -19.86
CA ALA A 352 12.48 6.13 -21.24
C ALA A 352 11.21 6.98 -21.39
N ASN A 353 11.31 8.08 -22.15
CA ASN A 353 10.19 8.99 -22.41
C ASN A 353 8.93 8.31 -22.97
N PRO A 354 9.01 7.37 -23.93
CA PRO A 354 7.82 6.71 -24.49
C PRO A 354 7.06 5.88 -23.45
N VAL A 355 7.79 5.21 -22.56
CA VAL A 355 7.19 4.41 -21.48
C VAL A 355 6.55 5.36 -20.47
N ARG A 356 7.29 6.36 -19.99
CA ARG A 356 6.85 7.30 -18.96
C ARG A 356 5.66 8.18 -19.37
N LYS A 357 5.60 8.61 -20.63
CA LYS A 357 4.51 9.47 -21.16
C LYS A 357 3.39 8.62 -21.75
N SER A 358 2.95 7.60 -21.01
CA SER A 358 1.86 6.71 -21.44
C SER A 358 1.02 6.24 -20.25
N ILE A 359 -0.16 5.67 -20.52
CA ILE A 359 -0.99 5.02 -19.49
C ILE A 359 -0.46 3.60 -19.22
N ILE A 360 -0.13 2.88 -20.29
CA ILE A 360 0.22 1.46 -20.22
C ILE A 360 1.61 1.26 -19.60
N GLY A 361 2.60 2.08 -19.97
CA GLY A 361 3.98 1.95 -19.49
C GLY A 361 4.10 1.97 -17.97
N PRO A 362 3.65 3.04 -17.27
CA PRO A 362 3.69 3.10 -15.81
C PRO A 362 2.85 2.00 -15.15
N THR A 363 1.76 1.56 -15.80
CA THR A 363 0.92 0.47 -15.29
C THR A 363 1.66 -0.87 -15.29
N ILE A 364 2.30 -1.23 -16.41
CA ILE A 364 3.09 -2.46 -16.51
C ILE A 364 4.26 -2.44 -15.53
N VAL A 365 4.97 -1.31 -15.44
CA VAL A 365 6.07 -1.17 -14.48
C VAL A 365 5.56 -1.26 -13.04
N SER A 366 4.39 -0.70 -12.74
CA SER A 366 3.79 -0.83 -11.41
C SER A 366 3.46 -2.28 -11.07
N LEU A 367 2.96 -3.08 -12.02
CA LEU A 367 2.76 -4.52 -11.83
C LEU A 367 4.07 -5.26 -11.56
N ILE A 368 5.13 -4.92 -12.31
CA ILE A 368 6.48 -5.46 -12.10
C ILE A 368 6.98 -5.17 -10.68
N ILE A 369 6.84 -3.91 -10.22
CA ILE A 369 7.21 -3.50 -8.87
C ILE A 369 6.41 -4.27 -7.81
N LEU A 370 5.10 -4.43 -7.99
CA LEU A 370 4.26 -5.16 -7.03
C LEU A 370 4.71 -6.62 -6.88
N VAL A 371 5.06 -7.29 -7.98
CA VAL A 371 5.63 -8.65 -7.96
C VAL A 371 7.03 -8.66 -7.33
N GLY A 372 7.89 -7.69 -7.66
CA GLY A 372 9.21 -7.55 -7.06
C GLY A 372 9.16 -7.36 -5.54
N LEU A 373 8.25 -6.50 -5.08
CA LEU A 373 8.01 -6.30 -3.65
C LEU A 373 7.52 -7.59 -2.99
N PHE A 374 6.72 -8.42 -3.68
CA PHE A 374 6.29 -9.70 -3.11
C PHE A 374 7.48 -10.64 -2.89
N PHE A 375 8.38 -10.75 -3.86
CA PHE A 375 9.62 -11.53 -3.68
C PHE A 375 10.54 -10.95 -2.61
N ASP A 376 10.61 -9.62 -2.46
CA ASP A 376 11.35 -8.97 -1.38
C ASP A 376 10.76 -9.33 0.00
N ARG A 377 9.43 -9.41 0.11
CA ARG A 377 8.75 -9.82 1.35
C ARG A 377 8.92 -11.31 1.63
N ILE A 378 8.91 -12.17 0.60
CA ILE A 378 9.23 -13.60 0.74
C ILE A 378 10.66 -13.76 1.28
N ARG A 379 11.64 -13.11 0.63
CA ARG A 379 13.05 -13.14 1.06
C ARG A 379 13.23 -12.78 2.53
N ILE A 380 12.48 -11.79 3.01
CA ILE A 380 12.60 -11.29 4.39
C ILE A 380 11.83 -12.18 5.36
N TYR A 381 10.51 -12.32 5.16
CA TYR A 381 9.64 -12.90 6.18
C TYR A 381 9.62 -14.43 6.18
N VAL A 382 9.71 -15.08 5.00
CA VAL A 382 9.81 -16.56 4.96
C VAL A 382 11.15 -16.98 5.55
N ALA A 383 12.23 -16.25 5.24
CA ALA A 383 13.53 -16.49 5.85
C ALA A 383 13.51 -16.30 7.37
N SER A 384 12.92 -15.20 7.86
CA SER A 384 12.82 -14.95 9.31
C SER A 384 11.98 -15.98 10.05
N PHE A 385 10.86 -16.43 9.49
CA PHE A 385 9.99 -17.43 10.11
C PHE A 385 10.55 -18.86 10.00
N GLY A 386 11.42 -19.11 9.02
CA GLY A 386 12.13 -20.38 8.86
C GLY A 386 13.29 -20.60 9.82
N VAL A 387 13.63 -19.61 10.66
CA VAL A 387 14.65 -19.80 11.72
C VAL A 387 14.07 -20.65 12.85
N PRO A 388 14.75 -21.75 13.23
CA PRO A 388 14.32 -22.64 14.32
C PRO A 388 14.05 -21.91 15.64
N ASN A 389 13.13 -22.46 16.45
CA ASN A 389 12.68 -21.83 17.70
C ASN A 389 13.79 -21.62 18.73
N ASP A 390 14.71 -22.58 18.82
CA ASP A 390 15.90 -22.57 19.67
C ASP A 390 16.91 -21.50 19.24
N GLU A 391 17.00 -21.19 17.95
CA GLU A 391 17.98 -20.21 17.45
C GLU A 391 17.60 -18.74 17.67
N VAL A 392 16.32 -18.39 17.85
CA VAL A 392 15.83 -16.98 17.86
C VAL A 392 16.40 -16.09 18.99
N GLY A 393 17.01 -16.68 20.02
CA GLY A 393 17.72 -15.96 21.09
C GLY A 393 19.22 -15.77 20.85
N HIS A 394 19.79 -16.41 19.82
CA HIS A 394 21.23 -16.43 19.61
C HIS A 394 21.77 -15.09 19.10
N HIS A 395 23.00 -14.77 19.53
CA HIS A 395 23.66 -13.52 19.14
C HIS A 395 24.11 -13.49 17.67
N ALA A 396 24.32 -14.66 17.07
CA ALA A 396 24.74 -14.84 15.68
C ALA A 396 24.32 -16.24 15.21
N PHE A 397 24.20 -16.42 13.89
CA PHE A 397 24.16 -17.76 13.31
C PHE A 397 25.46 -18.49 13.62
N ASP A 398 25.36 -19.75 14.04
CA ASP A 398 26.52 -20.60 14.13
C ASP A 398 26.94 -21.02 12.72
N LEU A 399 27.94 -20.34 12.17
CA LEU A 399 28.47 -20.62 10.84
C LEU A 399 29.19 -21.98 10.72
N SER A 400 29.41 -22.69 11.83
CA SER A 400 29.91 -24.06 11.82
C SER A 400 28.84 -25.08 11.42
N HIS A 401 27.56 -24.70 11.53
CA HIS A 401 26.42 -25.47 11.07
C HIS A 401 25.90 -24.96 9.71
N ALA A 402 25.15 -25.82 9.01
CA ALA A 402 24.51 -25.42 7.75
C ALA A 402 23.41 -24.38 8.03
N LEU A 403 23.35 -23.33 7.20
CA LEU A 403 22.29 -22.34 7.27
C LEU A 403 20.91 -23.00 7.09
N PRO A 404 19.83 -22.44 7.66
CA PRO A 404 18.49 -22.96 7.47
C PRO A 404 18.15 -23.08 5.98
N ALA A 405 17.43 -24.15 5.61
CA ALA A 405 17.05 -24.40 4.24
C ALA A 405 15.98 -23.41 3.74
N MET A 406 15.94 -23.18 2.43
CA MET A 406 14.90 -22.35 1.81
C MET A 406 13.56 -23.08 1.86
N ILE A 407 12.52 -22.39 2.33
CA ILE A 407 11.16 -22.93 2.38
C ILE A 407 10.43 -22.58 1.09
N LEU A 408 10.01 -23.59 0.33
CA LEU A 408 9.19 -23.43 -0.86
C LEU A 408 7.70 -23.44 -0.48
N PRO A 409 6.84 -22.71 -1.22
CA PRO A 409 5.43 -22.65 -0.89
C PRO A 409 4.76 -23.97 -1.22
N ASP A 410 3.91 -24.47 -0.33
CA ASP A 410 3.03 -25.59 -0.63
C ASP A 410 1.67 -25.13 -1.19
N ALA A 411 0.77 -26.08 -1.43
CA ALA A 411 -0.55 -25.78 -1.97
C ALA A 411 -1.39 -24.90 -1.02
N ILE A 412 -1.26 -25.09 0.29
CA ILE A 412 -2.02 -24.36 1.31
C ILE A 412 -1.50 -22.93 1.40
N ASP A 413 -0.18 -22.73 1.31
CA ASP A 413 0.45 -21.42 1.25
C ASP A 413 -0.04 -20.64 0.04
N ILE A 414 -0.12 -21.26 -1.14
CA ILE A 414 -0.66 -20.64 -2.35
C ILE A 414 -2.12 -20.24 -2.17
N MET A 415 -2.94 -21.10 -1.55
CA MET A 415 -4.34 -20.77 -1.23
C MET A 415 -4.43 -19.53 -0.33
N MET A 416 -3.61 -19.47 0.74
CA MET A 416 -3.56 -18.32 1.64
C MET A 416 -3.08 -17.05 0.92
N ILE A 417 -2.04 -17.13 0.08
CA ILE A 417 -1.51 -15.99 -0.69
C ILE A 417 -2.60 -15.43 -1.61
N VAL A 418 -3.18 -16.28 -2.45
CA VAL A 418 -4.19 -15.88 -3.44
C VAL A 418 -5.43 -15.33 -2.74
N GLY A 419 -5.87 -15.99 -1.67
CA GLY A 419 -7.03 -15.55 -0.93
C GLY A 419 -6.80 -14.25 -0.16
N ALA A 420 -5.61 -14.03 0.41
CA ALA A 420 -5.32 -12.78 1.12
C ALA A 420 -5.29 -11.57 0.17
N ILE A 421 -4.63 -11.72 -0.99
CA ILE A 421 -4.62 -10.69 -2.03
C ILE A 421 -6.04 -10.43 -2.56
N SER A 422 -6.81 -11.50 -2.77
CA SER A 422 -8.20 -11.40 -3.24
C SER A 422 -9.12 -10.76 -2.18
N GLY A 423 -8.88 -11.02 -0.90
CA GLY A 423 -9.60 -10.40 0.22
C GLY A 423 -9.42 -8.89 0.25
N ALA A 424 -8.19 -8.41 0.03
CA ALA A 424 -7.92 -6.97 -0.09
C ALA A 424 -8.69 -6.33 -1.26
N VAL A 425 -8.70 -6.98 -2.43
CA VAL A 425 -9.48 -6.52 -3.60
C VAL A 425 -10.99 -6.60 -3.33
N PHE A 426 -11.47 -7.64 -2.66
CA PHE A 426 -12.86 -7.80 -2.28
C PHE A 426 -13.34 -6.66 -1.37
N VAL A 427 -12.57 -6.34 -0.31
CA VAL A 427 -12.85 -5.20 0.58
C VAL A 427 -12.84 -3.89 -0.20
N TYR A 428 -11.87 -3.67 -1.08
CA TYR A 428 -11.84 -2.48 -1.95
C TYR A 428 -13.13 -2.35 -2.78
N LEU A 429 -13.55 -3.43 -3.44
CA LEU A 429 -14.76 -3.46 -4.26
C LEU A 429 -16.03 -3.23 -3.43
N LEU A 430 -16.11 -3.76 -2.21
CA LEU A 430 -17.25 -3.49 -1.31
C LEU A 430 -17.33 -2.01 -0.94
N VAL A 431 -16.20 -1.37 -0.65
CA VAL A 431 -16.17 0.06 -0.27
C VAL A 431 -16.57 0.96 -1.43
N THR A 432 -16.28 0.58 -2.68
CA THR A 432 -16.80 1.32 -3.86
C THR A 432 -18.33 1.35 -3.98
N ARG A 433 -19.05 0.55 -3.16
CA ARG A 433 -20.53 0.59 -3.04
C ARG A 433 -21.04 1.43 -1.88
N LEU A 434 -20.15 1.81 -0.98
CA LEU A 434 -20.47 2.66 0.16
C LEU A 434 -20.18 4.13 -0.16
N VAL A 435 -19.16 4.36 -0.98
CA VAL A 435 -18.63 5.68 -1.34
C VAL A 435 -18.39 5.73 -2.85
N PRO A 436 -18.62 6.88 -3.52
CA PRO A 436 -18.32 7.03 -4.93
C PRO A 436 -16.83 6.77 -5.23
N PRO A 437 -16.49 6.16 -6.39
CA PRO A 437 -15.11 5.85 -6.76
C PRO A 437 -14.27 7.09 -7.07
N ILE A 438 -14.91 8.23 -7.36
CA ILE A 438 -14.27 9.54 -7.55
C ILE A 438 -14.81 10.52 -6.50
N SER A 439 -13.94 11.38 -5.95
CA SER A 439 -14.36 12.44 -5.03
C SER A 439 -15.20 13.48 -5.78
N MET A 440 -16.50 13.58 -5.47
CA MET A 440 -17.40 14.46 -6.21
C MET A 440 -17.05 15.92 -5.96
N TRP A 441 -16.76 16.29 -4.71
CA TRP A 441 -16.48 17.67 -4.36
C TRP A 441 -15.14 18.16 -4.93
N GLU A 442 -14.07 17.35 -4.91
CA GLU A 442 -12.78 17.74 -5.49
C GLU A 442 -12.89 17.87 -7.01
N MET A 443 -13.64 16.99 -7.68
CA MET A 443 -13.84 17.10 -9.13
C MET A 443 -14.67 18.32 -9.52
N LYS A 444 -15.72 18.65 -8.76
CA LYS A 444 -16.48 19.89 -8.97
C LYS A 444 -15.60 21.11 -8.80
N GLU A 445 -14.75 21.12 -7.77
CA GLU A 445 -13.75 22.18 -7.57
C GLU A 445 -12.80 22.28 -8.77
N ASP A 446 -12.36 21.16 -9.36
CA ASP A 446 -11.53 21.19 -10.57
C ASP A 446 -12.22 21.84 -11.76
N VAL A 447 -13.46 21.42 -12.06
CA VAL A 447 -14.21 21.98 -13.19
C VAL A 447 -14.45 23.47 -13.03
N LEU A 448 -14.70 23.94 -11.80
CA LEU A 448 -14.91 25.36 -11.52
C LEU A 448 -13.62 26.19 -11.60
N LEU A 449 -12.46 25.61 -11.27
CA LEU A 449 -11.17 26.31 -11.27
C LEU A 449 -10.43 26.22 -12.62
N ARG A 450 -10.75 25.23 -13.45
CA ARG A 450 -10.01 24.93 -14.68
C ARG A 450 -10.62 25.65 -15.88
N VAL A 451 -9.83 26.51 -16.53
CA VAL A 451 -10.23 27.21 -17.76
C VAL A 451 -9.17 26.99 -18.83
N ILE A 452 -9.56 26.52 -20.01
CA ILE A 452 -8.65 26.44 -21.17
C ILE A 452 -8.63 27.80 -21.86
N ARG A 453 -7.45 28.40 -22.00
CA ARG A 453 -7.27 29.63 -22.77
C ARG A 453 -6.15 29.45 -23.80
N PRO A 454 -6.30 30.03 -25.00
CA PRO A 454 -5.16 30.18 -25.90
C PRO A 454 -4.16 31.16 -25.27
N LEU A 455 -2.89 30.77 -25.20
CA LEU A 455 -1.78 31.63 -24.78
C LEU A 455 -0.63 31.45 -25.77
N LEU A 456 -0.15 32.53 -26.38
CA LEU A 456 0.89 32.49 -27.43
C LEU A 456 0.54 31.49 -28.56
N ARG A 457 1.39 30.49 -28.78
CA ARG A 457 1.27 29.49 -29.86
C ARG A 457 0.55 28.20 -29.43
N GLY A 458 -0.07 28.16 -28.26
CA GLY A 458 -0.70 26.94 -27.73
C GLY A 458 -1.96 27.18 -26.90
N THR A 459 -2.72 26.11 -26.67
CA THR A 459 -3.83 26.10 -25.71
C THR A 459 -3.33 25.59 -24.37
N TYR A 460 -3.49 26.41 -23.33
CA TYR A 460 -3.03 26.10 -21.98
C TYR A 460 -4.19 26.03 -21.02
N THR A 461 -4.07 25.14 -20.05
CA THR A 461 -5.01 25.04 -18.94
C THR A 461 -4.59 26.00 -17.84
N LEU A 462 -5.37 27.06 -17.65
CA LEU A 462 -5.27 27.95 -16.52
C LEU A 462 -6.05 27.34 -15.36
N ILE A 463 -5.42 27.28 -14.19
CA ILE A 463 -6.08 26.82 -12.97
C ILE A 463 -6.12 28.02 -12.02
N GLY A 464 -7.34 28.42 -11.65
CA GLY A 464 -7.54 29.44 -10.63
C GLY A 464 -6.91 28.98 -9.33
N LYS A 465 -6.09 29.83 -8.70
CA LYS A 465 -5.54 29.55 -7.37
C LYS A 465 -6.66 29.84 -6.35
N PRO A 466 -7.20 28.83 -5.65
CA PRO A 466 -8.14 29.11 -4.57
C PRO A 466 -7.40 29.95 -3.51
N ARG A 467 -8.08 30.99 -3.00
CA ARG A 467 -7.54 31.89 -1.97
C ARG A 467 -7.40 31.16 -0.64
#